data_AF-A3U005-F1
#
_entry.id   AF-A3U005-F1
#
_cell.length_a   1.000
_cell.length_b   1.000
_cell.length_c   1.000
_cell.angle_alpha   90.00
_cell.angle_beta   90.00
_cell.angle_gamma   90.00
#
_symmetry.space_group_name_H-M   'P 1'
#
loop_
_entity.id
_entity.type
_entity.pdbx_description
1 polymer ?
#
loop_
_entity_poly.entity_id
_entity_poly.type
_entity_poly.pdbx_seq_one_letter_code
_entity_poly.pdbx_strand_id
1 'polypeptide(L)'
;MSVLKIGRTLIDGGGKIPWQVTRNQDDHVKNISFLMDRSGTWRLSPAYDVAYSYNPSGSWTRDHQMSLAGKRNDFTHGDLMVFASNVGLKSNRANQAIEEIVSAVAQWHEFAERAGVAHSDVSRIERTFRMNLRDK
;
A
#
# COMPACT_ATOMS: atom_id res chain seq x y z
N MET A 1 -13.61 13.10 2.58
CA MET A 1 -12.79 13.63 1.47
C MET A 1 -11.29 13.70 1.81
N SER A 2 -10.90 13.64 3.09
CA SER A 2 -9.52 13.75 3.58
C SER A 2 -8.66 12.51 3.31
N VAL A 3 -9.22 11.29 3.34
CA VAL A 3 -8.46 10.03 3.19
C VAL A 3 -7.99 9.78 1.75
N LEU A 4 -8.80 10.11 0.74
CA LEU A 4 -8.47 9.98 -0.69
C LEU A 4 -7.31 10.87 -1.13
N LYS A 5 -7.09 12.01 -0.45
CA LYS A 5 -5.99 12.92 -0.77
C LYS A 5 -4.63 12.35 -0.38
N ILE A 6 -4.57 11.50 0.65
CA ILE A 6 -3.31 11.03 1.22
C ILE A 6 -2.68 9.92 0.38
N GLY A 7 -3.52 9.03 -0.15
CA GLY A 7 -3.06 7.97 -1.06
C GLY A 7 -2.32 8.54 -2.26
N ARG A 8 -2.83 9.63 -2.84
CA ARG A 8 -2.20 10.29 -3.99
C ARG A 8 -0.84 10.92 -3.65
N THR A 9 -0.74 11.66 -2.55
CA THR A 9 0.51 12.30 -2.13
C THR A 9 1.63 11.30 -1.82
N LEU A 10 1.29 10.11 -1.29
CA LEU A 10 2.25 9.03 -1.04
C LEU A 10 2.72 8.33 -2.33
N ILE A 11 1.91 8.35 -3.39
CA ILE A 11 2.21 7.68 -4.67
C ILE A 11 3.08 8.54 -5.59
N ASP A 12 2.95 9.86 -5.51
CA ASP A 12 3.61 10.82 -6.41
C ASP A 12 5.17 10.80 -6.31
N GLY A 13 5.75 10.10 -5.32
CA GLY A 13 7.20 9.94 -5.11
C GLY A 13 7.89 8.77 -5.84
N GLY A 14 7.18 7.94 -6.61
CA GLY A 14 7.83 6.82 -7.31
C GLY A 14 6.96 5.67 -7.81
N GLY A 15 5.62 5.83 -7.82
CA GLY A 15 4.71 4.84 -8.41
C GLY A 15 4.60 3.51 -7.65
N LYS A 16 5.11 3.45 -6.42
CA LYS A 16 5.01 2.27 -5.54
C LYS A 16 3.82 2.43 -4.62
N ILE A 17 2.99 1.40 -4.54
CA ILE A 17 1.75 1.50 -3.79
C ILE A 17 1.93 0.86 -2.40
N PRO A 18 1.73 1.60 -1.30
CA PRO A 18 2.11 1.16 0.04
C PRO A 18 1.07 0.25 0.73
N TRP A 19 0.20 -0.42 -0.05
CA TRP A 19 -1.02 -1.10 0.40
C TRP A 19 -0.86 -1.89 1.71
N GLN A 20 0.22 -2.67 1.81
CA GLN A 20 0.52 -3.51 2.97
C GLN A 20 0.86 -2.72 4.23
N VAL A 21 1.58 -1.61 4.09
CA VAL A 21 2.12 -0.81 5.20
C VAL A 21 1.05 0.13 5.72
N THR A 22 0.26 0.78 4.85
CA THR A 22 -0.73 1.81 5.21
C THR A 22 -2.13 1.28 5.49
N ARG A 23 -2.35 -0.04 5.38
CA ARG A 23 -3.65 -0.70 5.62
C ARG A 23 -4.74 -0.27 4.63
N ASN A 24 -4.47 -0.33 3.32
CA ASN A 24 -5.57 -0.40 2.35
C ASN A 24 -6.00 -1.87 2.22
N GLN A 25 -7.05 -2.27 2.93
CA GLN A 25 -7.57 -3.65 2.87
C GLN A 25 -8.61 -3.85 1.76
N ASP A 26 -9.04 -2.77 1.10
CA ASP A 26 -9.94 -2.80 -0.06
C ASP A 26 -9.16 -2.89 -1.39
N ASP A 27 -8.15 -3.77 -1.41
CA ASP A 27 -7.18 -3.94 -2.50
C ASP A 27 -7.63 -4.93 -3.57
N HIS A 28 -8.94 -5.03 -3.82
CA HIS A 28 -9.49 -6.03 -4.74
C HIS A 28 -9.10 -5.80 -6.20
N VAL A 29 -9.19 -6.87 -7.00
CA VAL A 29 -8.77 -6.87 -8.42
C VAL A 29 -9.42 -5.79 -9.29
N LYS A 30 -10.60 -5.26 -8.93
CA LYS A 30 -11.25 -4.16 -9.66
C LYS A 30 -10.54 -2.80 -9.49
N ASN A 31 -9.65 -2.69 -8.50
CA ASN A 31 -8.81 -1.51 -8.25
C ASN A 31 -7.46 -1.59 -8.99
N ILE A 32 -7.31 -2.56 -9.89
CA ILE A 32 -6.15 -2.70 -10.78
C ILE A 32 -6.65 -2.60 -12.23
N SER A 33 -6.16 -1.60 -12.95
CA SER A 33 -6.50 -1.39 -14.36
C SER A 33 -5.26 -1.27 -15.23
N PHE A 34 -5.44 -1.54 -16.52
CA PHE A 34 -4.44 -1.34 -17.55
C PHE A 34 -4.94 -0.31 -18.56
N LEU A 35 -4.02 0.50 -19.07
CA LEU A 35 -4.25 1.45 -20.15
C LEU A 35 -3.65 0.87 -21.42
N MET A 36 -4.40 0.92 -22.52
CA MET A 36 -3.92 0.60 -23.86
C MET A 36 -3.82 1.88 -24.67
N ASP A 37 -2.70 2.09 -25.35
CA ASP A 37 -2.60 3.17 -26.32
C ASP A 37 -3.17 2.77 -27.69
N ARG A 38 -3.19 3.71 -28.64
CA ARG A 38 -3.73 3.47 -29.99
C ARG A 38 -2.93 2.47 -30.82
N SER A 39 -1.68 2.19 -30.44
CA SER A 39 -0.86 1.15 -31.09
C SER A 39 -1.09 -0.25 -30.52
N GLY A 40 -1.93 -0.38 -29.49
CA GLY A 40 -2.18 -1.65 -28.81
C GLY A 40 -1.19 -1.95 -27.69
N THR A 41 -0.32 -1.00 -27.31
CA THR A 41 0.63 -1.20 -26.21
C THR A 41 -0.08 -1.04 -24.87
N TRP A 42 0.01 -2.07 -24.03
CA TRP A 42 -0.57 -2.08 -22.69
C TRP A 42 0.44 -1.63 -21.63
N ARG A 43 -0.03 -0.87 -20.65
CA ARG A 43 0.70 -0.53 -19.43
C ARG A 43 -0.23 -0.50 -18.23
N LEU A 44 0.31 -0.66 -17.03
CA LEU A 44 -0.45 -0.47 -15.81
C LEU A 44 -0.98 0.99 -15.74
N SER A 45 -2.22 1.17 -15.30
CA SER A 45 -2.73 2.51 -15.02
C SER A 45 -1.99 3.12 -13.82
N PRO A 46 -1.97 4.47 -13.70
CA PRO A 46 -1.67 5.07 -12.40
C PRO A 46 -2.58 4.48 -11.32
N ALA A 47 -2.08 4.40 -10.09
CA ALA A 47 -2.88 3.93 -8.96
C ALA A 47 -4.06 4.87 -8.71
N TYR A 48 -5.20 4.28 -8.35
CA TYR A 48 -6.43 4.98 -8.00
C TYR A 48 -7.12 4.25 -6.85
N ASP A 49 -8.12 4.90 -6.26
CA ASP A 49 -8.85 4.39 -5.09
C ASP A 49 -7.93 3.97 -3.92
N VAL A 50 -6.92 4.81 -3.68
CA VAL A 50 -5.91 4.58 -2.65
C VAL A 50 -6.37 5.25 -1.36
N ALA A 51 -6.91 4.47 -0.43
CA ALA A 51 -7.46 4.97 0.82
C ALA A 51 -7.09 4.09 2.02
N TYR A 52 -7.08 4.69 3.21
CA TYR A 52 -7.12 3.93 4.45
C TYR A 52 -8.47 3.22 4.56
N SER A 53 -8.45 1.89 4.56
CA SER A 53 -9.65 1.06 4.59
C SER A 53 -9.41 -0.11 5.54
N TYR A 54 -9.27 0.18 6.83
CA TYR A 54 -9.08 -0.85 7.85
C TYR A 54 -10.11 -0.73 8.96
N ASN A 55 -10.91 -1.79 9.10
CA ASN A 55 -11.84 -1.96 10.20
C ASN A 55 -11.62 -3.35 10.82
N PRO A 56 -10.92 -3.46 11.97
CA PRO A 56 -10.65 -4.74 12.60
C PRO A 56 -11.91 -5.48 13.08
N SER A 57 -13.01 -4.75 13.30
CA SER A 57 -14.31 -5.32 13.67
C SER A 57 -15.23 -5.59 12.46
N GLY A 58 -14.82 -5.17 11.27
CA GLY A 58 -15.61 -5.28 10.04
C GLY A 58 -15.46 -6.63 9.36
N SER A 59 -16.48 -7.04 8.61
CA SER A 59 -16.45 -8.31 7.85
C SER A 59 -15.60 -8.24 6.58
N TRP A 60 -15.39 -7.04 6.02
CA TRP A 60 -14.84 -6.87 4.66
C TRP A 60 -13.44 -6.27 4.61
N THR A 61 -13.10 -5.38 5.55
CA THR A 61 -11.84 -4.62 5.57
C THR A 61 -11.02 -4.87 6.84
N ARG A 62 -11.25 -6.02 7.50
CA ARG A 62 -10.36 -6.51 8.57
C ARG A 62 -9.07 -7.08 7.97
N ASP A 63 -9.21 -7.80 6.87
CA ASP A 63 -8.15 -8.52 6.16
C ASP A 63 -8.09 -8.02 4.70
N HIS A 64 -6.95 -8.16 4.03
CA HIS A 64 -6.80 -7.79 2.61
C HIS A 64 -7.81 -8.57 1.77
N GLN A 65 -8.33 -7.99 0.69
CA GLN A 65 -9.20 -8.72 -0.23
C GLN A 65 -8.41 -9.64 -1.16
N MET A 66 -7.17 -9.27 -1.49
CA MET A 66 -6.22 -10.15 -2.17
C MET A 66 -5.30 -10.89 -1.18
N SER A 67 -4.85 -12.08 -1.56
CA SER A 67 -3.85 -12.81 -0.77
C SER A 67 -2.43 -12.61 -1.32
N LEU A 68 -1.46 -12.61 -0.42
CA LEU A 68 -0.03 -12.62 -0.72
C LEU A 68 0.58 -13.82 0.00
N ALA A 69 1.25 -14.69 -0.75
CA ALA A 69 1.83 -15.94 -0.23
C ALA A 69 0.83 -16.77 0.61
N GLY A 70 -0.45 -16.81 0.20
CA GLY A 70 -1.52 -17.54 0.89
C GLY A 70 -2.08 -16.84 2.14
N LYS A 71 -1.55 -15.68 2.52
CA LYS A 71 -2.00 -14.88 3.67
C LYS A 71 -2.82 -13.67 3.22
N ARG A 72 -3.73 -13.23 4.08
CA ARG A 72 -4.53 -11.99 3.91
C ARG A 72 -4.30 -10.97 5.03
N ASN A 73 -3.50 -11.32 6.03
CA ASN A 73 -3.11 -10.48 7.16
C ASN A 73 -1.81 -11.03 7.77
N ASP A 74 -1.28 -10.34 8.78
CA ASP A 74 -0.11 -10.78 9.56
C ASP A 74 1.09 -11.18 8.70
N PHE A 75 1.34 -10.38 7.67
CA PHE A 75 2.51 -10.53 6.81
C PHE A 75 3.79 -10.23 7.58
N THR A 76 4.82 -10.97 7.23
CA THR A 76 6.21 -10.76 7.64
C THR A 76 7.02 -10.28 6.44
N HIS A 77 8.22 -9.75 6.69
CA HIS A 77 9.18 -9.49 5.61
C HIS A 77 9.44 -10.75 4.77
N GLY A 78 9.57 -11.91 5.41
CA GLY A 78 9.74 -13.20 4.74
C GLY A 78 8.63 -13.52 3.73
N ASP A 79 7.36 -13.24 4.06
CA ASP A 79 6.23 -13.44 3.15
C ASP A 79 6.35 -12.57 1.89
N LEU A 80 6.79 -11.32 2.05
CA LEU A 80 7.03 -10.40 0.93
C LEU A 80 8.18 -10.90 0.05
N MET A 81 9.22 -11.49 0.64
CA MET A 81 10.34 -12.07 -0.10
C MET A 81 9.96 -13.33 -0.87
N VAL A 82 9.14 -14.20 -0.29
CA VAL A 82 8.57 -15.37 -0.98
C VAL A 82 7.73 -14.91 -2.16
N PHE A 83 6.86 -13.92 -1.96
CA PHE A 83 6.05 -13.35 -3.05
C PHE A 83 6.92 -12.75 -4.16
N ALA A 84 7.94 -11.96 -3.80
CA ALA A 84 8.88 -11.37 -4.75
C ALA A 84 9.57 -12.45 -5.61
N SER A 85 10.03 -13.54 -4.98
CA SER A 85 10.62 -14.67 -5.69
C SER A 85 9.64 -15.31 -6.67
N ASN A 86 8.39 -15.52 -6.25
CA ASN A 86 7.35 -16.14 -7.10
C ASN A 86 7.00 -15.32 -8.34
N VAL A 87 7.12 -13.99 -8.28
CA VAL A 87 6.89 -13.09 -9.42
C VAL A 87 8.18 -12.76 -10.20
N GLY A 88 9.30 -13.41 -9.89
CA GLY A 88 10.58 -13.22 -10.58
C GLY A 88 11.34 -11.95 -10.21
N LEU A 89 11.00 -11.30 -9.09
CA LEU A 89 11.68 -10.10 -8.60
C LEU A 89 12.93 -10.49 -7.79
N LYS A 90 14.08 -9.91 -8.15
CA LYS A 90 15.34 -10.14 -7.42
C LYS A 90 15.23 -9.66 -5.97
N SER A 91 15.81 -10.45 -5.04
CA SER A 91 15.74 -10.17 -3.59
C SER A 91 16.22 -8.76 -3.21
N ASN A 92 17.33 -8.29 -3.79
CA ASN A 92 17.84 -6.94 -3.55
C ASN A 92 16.84 -5.86 -3.99
N ARG A 93 16.17 -6.03 -5.13
CA ARG A 93 15.16 -5.10 -5.63
C ARG A 93 13.90 -5.12 -4.77
N ALA A 94 13.50 -6.30 -4.28
CA ALA A 94 12.37 -6.45 -3.38
C ALA A 94 12.62 -5.73 -2.04
N ASN A 95 13.77 -5.97 -1.41
CA ASN A 95 14.20 -5.27 -0.19
C ASN A 95 14.21 -3.76 -0.38
N GLN A 96 14.80 -3.29 -1.49
CA GLN A 96 14.82 -1.86 -1.82
C GLN A 96 13.40 -1.30 -1.97
N ALA A 97 12.49 -2.07 -2.58
CA ALA A 97 11.11 -1.63 -2.73
C ALA A 97 10.35 -1.53 -1.41
N ILE A 98 10.57 -2.49 -0.50
CA ILE A 98 10.01 -2.45 0.85
C ILE A 98 10.54 -1.22 1.60
N GLU A 99 11.86 -0.97 1.54
CA GLU A 99 12.47 0.17 2.23
C GLU A 99 11.96 1.51 1.70
N GLU A 100 11.90 1.69 0.38
CA GLU A 100 11.36 2.90 -0.25
C GLU A 100 9.89 3.15 0.18
N ILE A 101 9.07 2.10 0.23
CA ILE A 101 7.68 2.19 0.67
C ILE A 101 7.58 2.58 2.14
N VAL A 102 8.30 1.88 3.03
CA VAL A 102 8.25 2.15 4.48
C VAL A 102 8.79 3.54 4.79
N SER A 103 9.86 3.96 4.12
CA SER A 103 10.42 5.31 4.24
C SER A 103 9.42 6.39 3.80
N ALA A 104 8.70 6.20 2.70
CA ALA A 104 7.66 7.15 2.27
C ALA A 104 6.50 7.22 3.28
N VAL A 105 6.09 6.07 3.85
CA VAL A 105 5.04 6.02 4.87
C VAL A 105 5.49 6.66 6.18
N ALA A 106 6.79 6.63 6.51
CA ALA A 106 7.31 7.33 7.68
C ALA A 106 7.12 8.86 7.62
N GLN A 107 6.89 9.43 6.44
CA GLN A 107 6.56 10.85 6.24
C GLN A 107 5.05 11.14 6.37
N TRP A 108 4.25 10.16 6.81
CA TRP A 108 2.79 10.26 6.93
C TRP A 108 2.29 11.53 7.59
N HIS A 109 2.89 11.94 8.70
CA HIS A 109 2.49 13.13 9.45
C HIS A 109 2.50 14.39 8.57
N GLU A 110 3.57 14.63 7.82
CA GLU A 110 3.71 15.77 6.92
C GLU A 110 2.60 15.78 5.86
N PHE A 111 2.38 14.63 5.22
CA PHE A 111 1.38 14.52 4.16
C PHE A 111 -0.05 14.65 4.69
N ALA A 112 -0.33 14.10 5.87
CA ALA A 112 -1.65 14.15 6.50
C ALA A 112 -1.99 15.57 6.97
N GLU A 113 -1.02 16.30 7.53
CA GLU A 113 -1.18 17.72 7.89
C GLU A 113 -1.45 18.58 6.65
N ARG A 114 -0.65 18.43 5.58
CA ARG A 114 -0.86 19.12 4.30
C ARG A 114 -2.22 18.80 3.67
N ALA A 115 -2.74 17.59 3.89
CA ALA A 115 -4.05 17.17 3.42
C ALA A 115 -5.22 17.66 4.32
N GLY A 116 -4.94 18.26 5.47
CA GLY A 116 -5.95 18.75 6.42
C GLY A 116 -6.65 17.64 7.19
N VAL A 117 -5.95 16.54 7.49
CA VAL A 117 -6.49 15.44 8.31
C VAL A 117 -6.49 15.87 9.77
N ALA A 118 -7.57 15.56 10.50
CA ALA A 118 -7.65 15.85 11.92
C ALA A 118 -6.53 15.12 12.68
N HIS A 119 -5.85 15.81 13.61
CA HIS A 119 -4.72 15.23 14.35
C HIS A 119 -5.07 13.90 15.06
N SER A 120 -6.29 13.79 15.60
CA SER A 120 -6.79 12.56 16.21
C SER A 120 -6.83 11.39 15.22
N ASP A 121 -7.21 11.64 13.96
CA ASP A 121 -7.22 10.65 12.89
C ASP A 121 -5.80 10.32 12.40
N VAL A 122 -4.91 11.30 12.33
CA VAL A 122 -3.49 11.08 11.98
C VAL A 122 -2.88 10.04 12.91
N SER A 123 -2.95 10.28 14.22
CA SER A 123 -2.37 9.37 15.22
C SER A 123 -3.14 8.04 15.33
N ARG A 124 -4.45 8.02 15.04
CA ARG A 124 -5.25 6.78 15.02
C ARG A 124 -4.86 5.87 13.86
N ILE A 125 -4.71 6.44 12.67
CA ILE A 125 -4.34 5.69 11.46
C ILE A 125 -2.89 5.20 11.55
N GLU A 126 -1.97 6.07 11.95
CA GLU A 126 -0.54 5.75 12.06
C GLU A 126 -0.27 4.54 12.96
N ARG A 127 -0.97 4.44 14.11
CA ARG A 127 -0.88 3.29 15.03
C ARG A 127 -1.23 1.95 14.39
N THR A 128 -1.86 1.94 13.22
CA THR A 128 -2.21 0.71 12.49
C THR A 128 -1.18 0.33 11.43
N PHE A 129 -0.21 1.20 11.13
CA PHE A 129 0.78 0.95 10.08
C PHE A 129 1.69 -0.22 10.44
N ARG A 130 2.03 -1.02 9.43
CA ARG A 130 2.91 -2.19 9.57
C ARG A 130 4.35 -1.82 9.23
N MET A 131 4.94 -0.92 10.02
CA MET A 131 6.31 -0.42 9.78
C MET A 131 7.39 -1.51 9.95
N ASN A 132 7.08 -2.56 10.69
CA ASN A 132 7.94 -3.71 10.92
C ASN A 132 8.12 -4.62 9.68
N LEU A 133 7.42 -4.36 8.57
CA LEU A 133 7.59 -5.14 7.33
C LEU A 133 8.97 -4.98 6.69
N ARG A 134 9.78 -4.01 7.13
CA ARG A 134 11.20 -3.87 6.74
C ARG A 134 12.15 -4.73 7.59
N ASP A 135 11.67 -5.25 8.72
CA ASP A 135 12.51 -5.98 9.67
C ASP A 135 12.75 -7.39 9.13
N LYS A 136 14.03 -7.74 8.93
CA LYS A 136 14.46 -8.97 8.26
C LYS A 136 14.38 -10.19 9.17
#